data_AF-A0A1H9WRR4-F1
#
_entry.id   AF-A0A1H9WRR4-F1
#
_cell.length_a   1.000
_cell.length_b   1.000
_cell.length_c   1.000
_cell.angle_alpha   90.00
_cell.angle_beta   90.00
_cell.angle_gamma   90.00
#
_symmetry.space_group_name_H-M   'P 1'
#
loop_
_entity.id
_entity.type
_entity.pdbx_description
1 polymer ?
#
loop_
_entity_poly.entity_id
_entity_poly.type
_entity_poly.pdbx_seq_one_letter_code
_entity_poly.pdbx_strand_id
1 'polypeptide(L)'
;MTEPADESRVESRATDLLPEEQAAGSDDPRRQAEAILAESDERTEHPEETRRESSQTPDEEDTAPAAPADPATDRPTDAGTGTRPD
;
A
#
# COMPACT_ATOMS: atom_id res chain seq x y z
N MET A 1 -10.03 16.74 17.65
CA MET A 1 -9.22 17.80 17.01
C MET A 1 -8.44 17.08 15.95
N THR A 2 -8.80 17.24 14.69
CA THR A 2 -7.99 16.75 13.57
C THR A 2 -6.75 17.64 13.51
N GLU A 3 -5.57 17.05 13.50
CA GLU A 3 -4.32 17.82 13.42
C GLU A 3 -4.25 18.48 12.02
N PRO A 4 -3.63 19.65 11.87
CA PRO A 4 -3.54 20.32 10.57
C PRO A 4 -2.81 19.48 9.51
N ALA A 5 -1.94 18.55 9.93
CA ALA A 5 -1.31 17.59 9.04
C ALA A 5 -2.31 16.56 8.48
N ASP A 6 -3.26 16.11 9.28
CA ASP A 6 -4.34 15.20 8.85
C ASP A 6 -5.27 15.89 7.87
N GLU A 7 -5.65 17.15 8.12
CA GLU A 7 -6.51 17.92 7.20
C GLU A 7 -5.87 18.06 5.80
N SER A 8 -4.56 18.32 5.74
CA SER A 8 -3.84 18.39 4.47
C SER A 8 -3.79 17.04 3.75
N ARG A 9 -3.66 15.93 4.48
CA ARG A 9 -3.62 14.57 3.92
C ARG A 9 -5.00 14.17 3.37
N VAL A 10 -6.06 14.50 4.10
CA VAL A 10 -7.45 14.33 3.68
C VAL A 10 -7.73 15.12 2.41
N GLU A 11 -7.32 16.39 2.35
CA GLU A 11 -7.54 17.24 1.18
C GLU A 11 -6.81 16.73 -0.07
N SER A 12 -5.57 16.27 0.06
CA SER A 12 -4.83 15.68 -1.06
C SER A 12 -5.57 14.44 -1.59
N ARG A 13 -5.94 13.49 -0.73
CA ARG A 13 -6.64 12.26 -1.15
C ARG A 13 -8.03 12.51 -1.74
N ALA A 14 -8.75 13.50 -1.19
CA ALA A 14 -10.06 13.91 -1.69
C ALA A 14 -9.99 14.57 -3.07
N THR A 15 -8.85 15.18 -3.42
CA THR A 15 -8.61 15.82 -4.72
C THR A 15 -8.09 14.82 -5.75
N ASP A 16 -7.22 13.90 -5.32
CA ASP A 16 -6.61 12.87 -6.16
C ASP A 16 -7.50 11.62 -6.28
N LEU A 17 -8.76 11.81 -6.69
CA LEU A 17 -9.69 10.71 -6.92
C LEU A 17 -9.25 9.86 -8.12
N LEU A 18 -9.40 8.54 -8.02
CA LEU A 18 -9.15 7.64 -9.15
C LEU A 18 -10.19 7.87 -10.26
N PRO A 19 -9.87 7.60 -11.54
CA PRO A 19 -10.81 7.75 -12.66
C PRO A 19 -12.13 7.01 -12.42
N GLU A 20 -12.09 5.84 -11.79
CA GLU A 20 -13.26 5.04 -11.43
C GLU A 20 -14.10 5.73 -10.36
N GLU A 21 -13.49 6.36 -9.35
CA GLU A 21 -14.17 7.11 -8.30
C GLU A 21 -14.80 8.40 -8.83
N GLN A 22 -14.14 9.06 -9.77
CA GLN A 22 -14.68 10.21 -10.49
C GLN A 22 -15.87 9.81 -11.38
N ALA A 23 -15.75 8.68 -12.09
CA ALA A 23 -16.82 8.15 -12.93
C ALA A 23 -18.04 7.70 -12.12
N ALA A 24 -17.82 7.13 -10.93
CA ALA A 24 -18.89 6.78 -9.99
C ALA A 24 -19.51 8.03 -9.33
N GLY A 25 -18.76 9.13 -9.23
CA GLY A 25 -19.20 10.37 -8.63
C GLY A 25 -19.32 10.26 -7.12
N SER A 26 -18.20 10.15 -6.41
CA SER A 26 -18.19 10.05 -4.94
C SER A 26 -18.99 11.17 -4.28
N ASP A 27 -20.00 10.81 -3.48
CA ASP A 27 -20.95 11.75 -2.86
C ASP A 27 -20.27 12.70 -1.85
N ASP A 28 -19.21 12.22 -1.18
CA ASP A 28 -18.40 12.99 -0.23
C ASP A 28 -16.94 12.50 -0.27
N PRO A 29 -16.12 13.04 -1.19
CA PRO A 29 -14.72 12.67 -1.34
C PRO A 29 -13.88 12.88 -0.08
N ARG A 30 -14.21 13.90 0.74
CA ARG A 30 -13.49 14.19 1.98
C ARG A 30 -13.78 13.14 3.04
N ARG A 31 -15.05 12.81 3.25
CA ARG A 31 -15.44 11.76 4.19
C ARG A 31 -14.88 10.40 3.79
N GLN A 32 -14.85 10.10 2.50
CA GLN A 32 -14.23 8.89 1.99
C GLN A 32 -12.71 8.89 2.27
N ALA A 33 -12.02 10.01 2.01
CA ALA A 33 -10.60 10.15 2.29
C ALA A 33 -10.27 9.99 3.79
N GLU A 34 -11.05 10.61 4.68
CA GLU A 34 -10.90 10.46 6.14
C GLU A 34 -11.01 8.99 6.56
N ALA A 35 -12.02 8.27 6.08
CA ALA A 35 -12.22 6.87 6.42
C ALA A 35 -11.05 5.97 5.97
N ILE A 36 -10.59 6.15 4.73
CA ILE A 36 -9.47 5.39 4.17
C ILE A 36 -8.17 5.66 4.92
N LEU A 37 -7.90 6.94 5.24
CA LEU A 37 -6.67 7.31 5.94
C LEU A 37 -6.67 6.76 7.37
N ALA A 38 -7.80 6.86 8.09
CA ALA A 38 -7.92 6.27 9.42
C ALA A 38 -7.68 4.75 9.41
N GLU A 39 -8.29 4.02 8.47
CA GLU A 39 -8.06 2.58 8.31
C GLU A 39 -6.59 2.26 7.96
N SER A 40 -6.00 3.06 7.07
CA SER A 40 -4.60 2.89 6.68
C SER A 40 -3.64 3.13 7.83
N ASP A 41 -3.91 4.13 8.67
CA ASP A 41 -3.08 4.47 9.81
C ASP A 41 -3.19 3.38 10.89
N GLU A 42 -4.40 2.87 11.18
CA GLU A 42 -4.62 1.72 12.07
C GLU A 42 -3.80 0.49 11.63
N ARG A 43 -3.85 0.15 10.34
CA ARG A 43 -3.07 -0.97 9.79
C ARG A 43 -1.56 -0.73 9.80
N THR A 44 -1.13 0.53 9.79
CA THR A 44 0.28 0.91 9.88
C THR A 44 0.79 0.84 11.32
N GLU A 45 -0.05 1.22 12.29
CA GLU A 45 0.25 1.14 13.72
C GLU A 45 0.16 -0.28 14.27
N HIS A 46 -0.69 -1.13 13.67
CA HIS A 46 -0.92 -2.52 14.07
C HIS A 46 -0.68 -3.53 12.92
N PRO A 47 0.54 -3.59 12.37
CA PRO A 47 0.83 -4.45 11.22
C PRO A 47 0.66 -5.95 11.53
N GLU A 48 0.88 -6.37 12.78
CA GLU A 48 0.72 -7.77 13.21
C GLU A 48 -0.73 -8.24 13.15
N GLU A 49 -1.69 -7.33 13.31
CA GLU A 49 -3.12 -7.65 13.22
C GLU A 49 -3.50 -7.96 11.77
N THR A 50 -3.12 -7.08 10.84
CA THR A 50 -3.29 -7.33 9.40
C THR A 50 -2.58 -8.63 8.96
N ARG A 51 -1.40 -8.92 9.53
CA ARG A 51 -0.65 -10.14 9.24
C ARG A 51 -1.41 -11.40 9.69
N ARG A 52 -1.91 -11.41 10.93
CA ARG A 52 -2.64 -12.55 11.51
C ARG A 52 -3.92 -12.88 10.74
N GLU A 53 -4.58 -11.88 10.19
CA GLU A 53 -5.78 -12.06 9.35
C GLU A 53 -5.45 -12.57 7.94
N SER A 54 -4.20 -12.41 7.49
CA SER A 54 -3.79 -12.73 6.14
C SER A 54 -3.37 -14.20 6.00
N SER A 55 -4.06 -14.95 5.13
CA SER A 55 -3.66 -16.33 4.77
C SER A 55 -2.38 -16.41 3.91
N GLN A 56 -1.80 -15.28 3.52
CA GLN A 56 -0.63 -15.18 2.64
C GLN A 56 0.67 -14.87 3.40
N THR A 57 0.59 -14.43 4.65
CA THR A 57 1.77 -14.10 5.44
C THR A 57 1.82 -15.04 6.64
N PRO A 58 2.75 -16.01 6.66
CA PRO A 58 2.94 -16.88 7.81
C PRO A 58 3.22 -16.05 9.07
N ASP A 59 2.76 -16.54 10.21
CA ASP A 59 3.08 -15.91 11.48
C ASP A 59 4.59 -15.97 11.72
N GLU A 60 5.15 -14.99 12.43
CA GLU A 60 6.61 -14.95 12.68
C GLU A 60 7.07 -16.15 13.51
N GLU A 61 6.17 -16.75 14.29
CA GLU A 61 6.41 -17.99 15.04
C GLU A 61 6.42 -19.25 14.15
N ASP A 62 5.80 -19.21 12.97
CA ASP A 62 5.79 -20.31 11.98
C ASP A 62 6.96 -20.19 10.96
N THR A 63 7.62 -19.03 10.94
CA THR A 63 8.83 -18.83 10.16
C THR A 63 10.02 -19.40 10.93
N ALA A 64 10.43 -20.63 10.58
CA ALA A 64 11.74 -21.18 10.96
C ALA A 64 12.84 -20.11 10.77
N PRO A 65 13.88 -20.04 11.63
CA PRO A 65 14.73 -18.86 11.76
C PRO A 65 15.19 -18.38 10.40
N ALA A 66 14.85 -17.12 10.12
CA ALA A 66 15.13 -16.43 8.87
C ALA A 66 16.47 -16.90 8.30
N ALA A 67 16.41 -17.59 7.16
CA ALA A 67 17.60 -17.76 6.33
C ALA A 67 18.26 -16.37 6.20
N PRO A 68 19.59 -16.27 6.34
CA PRO A 68 20.26 -14.97 6.30
C PRO A 68 19.84 -14.25 5.03
N ALA A 69 19.43 -12.99 5.18
CA ALA A 69 19.09 -12.11 4.06
C ALA A 69 20.12 -12.33 2.94
N ASP A 70 19.69 -12.91 1.83
CA ASP A 70 20.56 -13.17 0.69
C ASP A 70 21.17 -11.82 0.28
N PRO A 71 22.48 -11.58 0.37
CA PRO A 71 23.09 -10.35 -0.14
C PRO A 71 23.19 -10.36 -1.67
N ALA A 72 22.31 -11.09 -2.37
CA ALA A 72 22.32 -11.27 -3.80
C ALA A 72 21.07 -10.65 -4.44
N THR A 73 20.98 -9.32 -4.41
CA THR A 73 20.35 -8.58 -5.52
C THR A 73 21.37 -7.63 -6.13
N ASP A 74 22.52 -8.18 -6.52
CA ASP A 74 23.19 -7.70 -7.72
C ASP A 74 22.53 -8.43 -8.89
N ARG A 75 21.41 -7.88 -9.36
CA ARG A 75 20.74 -8.36 -10.56
C ARG A 75 21.39 -7.61 -11.72
N PRO A 76 22.32 -8.20 -12.50
CA PRO A 76 22.75 -7.55 -13.71
C PRO A 76 21.53 -7.40 -14.62
N THR A 77 21.17 -6.17 -14.93
CA THR A 77 20.24 -5.85 -16.01
C THR A 77 20.91 -6.24 -17.32
N ASP A 78 20.76 -7.49 -17.75
CA ASP A 78 21.11 -7.88 -19.11
C ASP A 78 20.02 -7.36 -20.06
N ALA A 79 20.37 -6.31 -20.78
CA ALA A 79 19.57 -5.66 -21.79
C ALA A 79 19.40 -6.60 -23.00
N GLY A 80 18.43 -7.50 -22.93
CA GLY A 80 17.97 -8.26 -24.09
C GLY A 80 16.95 -7.47 -24.90
N THR A 81 17.38 -6.53 -25.74
CA THR A 81 16.56 -6.01 -26.84
C THR A 81 16.33 -7.12 -27.85
N GLY A 82 15.30 -7.93 -27.62
CA GLY A 82 14.76 -8.85 -28.61
C GLY A 82 13.99 -8.06 -29.67
N THR A 83 14.70 -7.55 -30.68
CA THR A 83 14.09 -7.18 -31.96
C THR A 83 13.31 -8.37 -32.49
N ARG A 84 11.99 -8.23 -32.58
CA ARG A 84 11.12 -9.18 -33.29
C ARG A 84 11.15 -8.81 -34.78
N PRO A 85 11.71 -9.62 -35.69
CA PRO A 85 11.50 -9.41 -37.11
C PRO A 85 10.10 -9.90 -37.51
N ASP A 86 9.52 -9.21 -38.49
CA ASP A 86 8.22 -9.46 -39.15
C ASP A 86 8.11 -10.85 -39.81
#